data_AF-J6K2G0-F1
#
_entry.id   AF-J6K2G0-F1
#
_cell.length_a   1.000
_cell.length_b   1.000
_cell.length_c   1.000
_cell.angle_alpha   90.00
_cell.angle_beta   90.00
_cell.angle_gamma   90.00
#
_symmetry.space_group_name_H-M   'P 1'
#
loop_
_entity.id
_entity.type
_entity.pdbx_description
1 polymer ?
#
loop_
_entity_poly.entity_id
_entity_poly.type
_entity_poly.pdbx_seq_one_letter_code
_entity_poly.pdbx_strand_id
1 'polypeptide(L)' 'MNLDKLPATGFKLSCYPVKIKKASAGWIRAVAMIEKKKKE' A
#
# COMPACT_ATOMS: atom_id res chain seq x y z
N MET A 1 8.10 -1.21 -9.29
CA MET A 1 7.24 -0.05 -8.98
C MET A 1 5.95 -0.26 -9.74
N ASN A 2 4.79 -0.09 -9.09
CA ASN A 2 3.49 -0.52 -9.63
C ASN A 2 2.44 0.61 -9.54
N LEU A 3 2.89 1.87 -9.51
CA LEU A 3 2.00 3.02 -9.36
C LEU A 3 1.12 3.22 -10.61
N ASP A 4 1.62 2.84 -11.78
CA ASP A 4 0.91 2.81 -13.06
C ASP A 4 -0.34 1.92 -13.06
N LYS A 5 -0.43 0.96 -12.11
CA LYS A 5 -1.55 0.03 -11.98
C LYS A 5 -2.63 0.52 -11.00
N LEU A 6 -2.40 1.66 -10.36
CA LEU A 6 -3.31 2.21 -9.36
C LEU A 6 -4.22 3.26 -9.99
N PRO A 7 -5.49 3.33 -9.56
CA PRO A 7 -6.32 4.48 -9.87
C PRO A 7 -5.78 5.73 -9.17
N ALA A 8 -6.11 6.92 -9.69
CA ALA A 8 -5.65 8.18 -9.11
C ALA A 8 -6.07 8.36 -7.64
N THR A 9 -7.27 7.89 -7.26
CA THR A 9 -7.81 7.92 -5.90
C THR A 9 -8.73 6.71 -5.65
N GLY A 10 -9.16 6.49 -4.40
CA GLY A 10 -10.19 5.51 -4.08
C GLY A 10 -9.69 4.08 -3.79
N PHE A 11 -8.43 3.91 -3.41
CA PHE A 11 -7.88 2.65 -2.92
C PHE A 11 -7.42 2.79 -1.47
N LYS A 12 -7.34 1.68 -0.74
CA LYS A 12 -6.75 1.66 0.60
C LYS A 12 -5.29 1.24 0.51
N LEU A 13 -4.43 1.87 1.31
CA LEU A 13 -3.00 1.59 1.33
C LEU A 13 -2.60 1.01 2.69
N SER A 14 -1.90 -0.12 2.66
CA SER A 14 -1.26 -0.72 3.83
C SER A 14 0.25 -0.48 3.78
N CYS A 15 0.77 0.29 4.73
CA CYS A 15 2.16 0.72 4.81
C CYS A 15 2.71 0.60 6.23
N TYR A 16 2.76 -0.63 6.75
CA TYR A 16 3.27 -0.87 8.10
C TYR A 16 4.78 -1.12 8.08
N PRO A 17 5.58 -0.30 8.78
CA PRO A 17 7.00 -0.54 8.91
C PRO A 17 7.30 -1.62 9.94
N VAL A 18 8.40 -2.34 9.72
CA VAL A 18 8.96 -3.21 10.75
C VAL A 18 9.43 -2.35 11.93
N LYS A 19 9.02 -2.74 13.14
CA LYS A 19 9.36 -2.02 14.37
C LYS A 19 10.83 -2.23 14.73
N ILE A 20 11.63 -1.17 14.60
CA ILE A 20 13.06 -1.17 14.94
C ILE A 20 13.29 -0.19 16.10
N LYS A 21 13.98 -0.64 17.16
CA LYS A 21 14.21 0.16 18.37
C LYS A 21 15.13 1.35 18.04
N LYS A 22 14.71 2.57 18.41
CA LYS A 22 15.43 3.84 18.21
C LYS A 22 15.77 4.18 16.73
N ALA A 23 15.07 3.58 15.77
CA ALA A 23 15.23 3.94 14.36
C ALA A 23 14.25 5.05 13.93
N SER A 24 14.65 5.86 12.96
CA SER A 24 13.81 6.90 12.35
C SER A 24 12.86 6.35 11.28
N ALA A 25 13.20 5.22 10.66
CA ALA A 25 12.41 4.55 9.63
C ALA A 25 12.65 3.03 9.65
N GLY A 26 11.74 2.28 9.02
CA GLY A 26 11.83 0.83 8.86
C GLY A 26 11.47 0.43 7.43
N TRP A 27 12.01 -0.70 6.99
CA TRP A 27 11.61 -1.29 5.71
C TRP A 27 10.13 -1.71 5.76
N ILE A 28 9.45 -1.57 4.63
CA ILE A 28 8.02 -1.87 4.50
C ILE A 28 7.77 -2.72 3.25
N ARG A 29 6.70 -3.51 3.28
CA ARG A 29 6.05 -4.02 2.07
C ARG A 29 4.75 -3.25 1.84
N ALA A 30 4.82 -2.22 1.01
CA ALA A 30 3.64 -1.42 0.65
C ALA A 30 2.68 -2.25 -0.23
N VAL A 31 1.40 -2.26 0.13
CA VAL A 31 0.34 -2.97 -0.62
C VAL A 31 -0.88 -2.07 -0.77
N ALA A 32 -1.33 -1.89 -2.00
CA ALA A 32 -2.61 -1.26 -2.29
C ALA A 32 -3.72 -2.31 -2.35
N MET A 33 -4.82 -2.06 -1.64
CA MET A 33 -6.03 -2.87 -1.67
C MET A 33 -7.03 -2.19 -2.60
N ILE A 34 -7.35 -2.89 -3.70
CA ILE A 34 -8.28 -2.44 -4.72
C ILE A 34 -9.56 -3.28 -4.59
N GLU A 35 -10.68 -2.64 -4.29
CA GLU A 35 -11.99 -3.31 -4.31
C GLU A 35 -12.40 -3.53 -5.76
N LYS A 36 -12.50 -4.80 -6.18
CA LYS A 36 -13.07 -5.14 -7.48
C LYS A 36 -14.57 -4.95 -7.41
N LYS A 37 -15.12 -3.88 -8.00
CA LYS A 37 -16.50 -3.92 -8.47
C LYS A 37 -16.59 -5.00 -9.54
N LYS A 38 -17.25 -6.11 -9.21
CA LYS A 38 -17.65 -7.17 -10.13
C LYS A 38 -18.34 -6.48 -11.32
N LYS A 39 -17.73 -6.53 -12.51
CA LYS A 39 -18.43 -6.24 -13.76
C LYS A 39 -19.41 -7.39 -13.97
N GLU A 40 -20.67 -7.05 -14.19
CA GLU A 40 -21.74 -7.97 -14.65
C GLU A 40 -21.32 -8.74 -15.90
#